data_AF-A0A525VRT9-F1
#
_entry.id   AF-A0A525VRT9-F1
#
_cell.length_a   1.000
_cell.length_b   1.000
_cell.length_c   1.000
_cell.angle_alpha   90.00
_cell.angle_beta   90.00
_cell.angle_gamma   90.00
#
_symmetry.space_group_name_H-M   'P 1'
#
loop_
_entity.id
_entity.type
_entity.pdbx_description
1 polymer ?
#
loop_
_entity_poly.entity_id
_entity_poly.type
_entity_poly.pdbx_seq_one_letter_code
_entity_poly.pdbx_strand_id
1 'polypeptide(L)' 'MVGYRWTEGKPTAAGWYWFRGLAHEADPFIVQVDEVGQFQWPDGGFQEVTLAKGEWAGPIQPPEE' A
#
# COMPACT_ATOMS: atom_id res chain seq x y z
N MET A 1 1.97 -0.12 -21.11
CA MET A 1 2.00 0.57 -19.79
C MET A 1 1.04 -0.19 -18.90
N VAL A 2 1.53 -0.99 -17.97
CA VAL A 2 0.65 -1.61 -16.96
C VAL A 2 0.24 -0.50 -16.02
N GLY A 3 -0.96 0.04 -16.20
CA GLY A 3 -1.51 1.01 -15.27
C GLY A 3 -1.78 0.32 -13.93
N TYR A 4 -1.25 0.88 -12.84
CA TYR A 4 -1.60 0.41 -11.50
C TYR A 4 -3.11 0.61 -11.29
N ARG A 5 -3.82 -0.48 -11.01
CA ARG A 5 -5.26 -0.44 -10.74
C ARG A 5 -5.47 -0.33 -9.24
N TRP A 6 -6.12 0.76 -8.83
CA TRP A 6 -6.61 0.92 -7.48
C TRP A 6 -7.70 -0.11 -7.19
N THR A 7 -7.58 -0.80 -6.06
CA THR A 7 -8.53 -1.80 -5.60
C THR A 7 -8.70 -1.68 -4.09
N GLU A 8 -9.91 -1.91 -3.61
CA GLU A 8 -10.18 -2.08 -2.17
C GLU A 8 -9.68 -3.45 -1.65
N GLY A 9 -9.19 -4.30 -2.55
CA GLY A 9 -8.53 -5.56 -2.24
C GLY A 9 -7.26 -5.32 -1.45
N LYS A 10 -7.24 -5.85 -0.22
CA LYS A 10 -6.08 -5.77 0.67
C LYS A 10 -4.92 -6.61 0.13
N PRO A 11 -3.69 -6.10 0.16
CA PRO A 11 -2.53 -6.89 -0.25
C PRO A 11 -2.34 -8.06 0.72
N THR A 12 -2.07 -9.24 0.14
CA THR A 12 -1.90 -10.50 0.86
C THR A 12 -0.45 -10.98 0.86
N ALA A 13 0.45 -10.24 0.21
CA ALA A 13 1.86 -10.58 0.08
C ALA A 13 2.71 -9.38 0.49
N ALA A 14 3.86 -9.64 1.11
CA ALA A 14 4.84 -8.62 1.44
C ALA A 14 5.36 -7.93 0.18
N GLY A 15 5.66 -6.63 0.30
CA GLY A 15 6.16 -5.83 -0.80
C GLY A 15 5.71 -4.37 -0.71
N TRP A 16 6.08 -3.61 -1.73
CA TRP A 16 5.70 -2.20 -1.82
C TRP A 16 4.35 -2.06 -2.52
N TYR A 17 3.45 -1.26 -1.93
CA TYR A 17 2.14 -0.99 -2.49
C TYR A 17 1.85 0.50 -2.41
N TRP A 18 1.15 1.01 -3.41
CA TRP A 18 0.50 2.30 -3.31
C TRP A 18 -0.72 2.16 -2.40
N PHE A 19 -0.83 3.06 -1.44
CA PHE A 19 -2.00 3.22 -0.61
C PHE A 19 -2.53 4.64 -0.76
N ARG A 20 -3.86 4.75 -0.81
CA ARG A 20 -4.56 6.02 -0.72
C ARG A 20 -5.71 5.90 0.25
N GLY A 21 -5.80 6.82 1.20
CA GLY A 21 -6.89 6.87 2.17
C GLY A 21 -8.21 7.28 1.52
N LEU A 22 -9.33 6.89 2.15
CA LEU A 22 -10.67 7.33 1.74
C LEU A 22 -10.93 8.83 2.00
N ALA A 23 -10.13 9.47 2.86
CA ALA A 23 -10.17 10.91 3.01
C ALA A 23 -9.65 11.53 1.70
N HIS A 24 -10.53 12.22 0.98
CA HIS A 24 -10.34 12.80 -0.36
C HIS A 24 -9.14 13.75 -0.50
N GLU A 25 -8.41 14.01 0.58
CA GLU A 25 -7.29 14.94 0.69
C GLU A 25 -5.94 14.25 0.88
N ALA A 26 -5.89 12.91 0.99
CA ALA A 26 -4.62 12.19 1.09
C ALA A 26 -4.10 11.82 -0.30
N ASP A 27 -3.03 12.48 -0.75
CA ASP A 27 -2.24 12.06 -1.90
C ASP A 27 -1.86 10.57 -1.76
N PRO A 28 -1.83 9.81 -2.87
CA PRO A 28 -1.37 8.43 -2.83
C PRO A 28 0.11 8.38 -2.42
N PHE A 29 0.45 7.46 -1.52
CA PHE A 29 1.83 7.23 -1.10
C PHE A 29 2.17 5.74 -1.10
N ILE A 30 3.46 5.46 -1.09
CA ILE A 30 3.98 4.09 -1.14
C ILE A 30 4.23 3.63 0.31
N VAL A 31 3.72 2.44 0.64
CA VAL A 31 3.97 1.77 1.92
C VAL A 31 4.56 0.39 1.69
N GLN A 32 5.43 -0.05 2.61
CA GLN A 32 5.93 -1.41 2.62
C GLN A 32 5.01 -2.26 3.49
N VAL A 33 4.45 -3.32 2.89
CA VAL A 33 3.71 -4.37 3.58
C VAL A 33 4.68 -5.50 3.92
N ASP A 34 4.64 -5.96 5.15
CA ASP A 34 5.41 -7.08 5.68
C ASP A 34 4.66 -8.42 5.50
N GLU A 35 5.35 -9.54 5.70
CA GLU A 35 4.80 -10.90 5.54
C GLU A 35 3.62 -11.18 6.47
N VAL A 36 3.56 -10.49 7.61
CA VAL A 36 2.44 -10.58 8.56
C VAL A 36 1.21 -9.76 8.17
N GLY A 37 1.23 -9.03 7.04
CA GLY A 37 0.13 -8.16 6.65
C GLY A 37 0.03 -6.89 7.51
N GLN A 38 1.17 -6.37 7.92
CA GLN A 38 1.29 -5.02 8.49
C GLN A 38 2.05 -4.14 7.53
N PHE A 39 1.69 -2.87 7.43
CA PHE A 39 2.46 -1.91 6.66
C PHE A 39 3.01 -0.80 7.56
N GLN A 40 4.17 -0.31 7.18
CA GLN A 40 4.83 0.79 7.87
C GLN A 40 4.50 2.12 7.18
N TRP A 41 4.02 3.07 7.97
CA TRP A 41 3.83 4.45 7.56
C TRP A 41 5.18 5.16 7.43
N PRO A 42 5.32 6.16 6.55
CA PRO A 42 6.54 6.97 6.47
C PRO A 42 6.87 7.69 7.77
N ASP A 43 5.89 7.88 8.67
CA ASP A 43 6.07 8.44 10.02
C ASP A 43 6.70 7.43 11.02
N GLY A 44 6.82 6.15 10.64
CA GLY A 44 7.34 5.08 11.48
C GLY A 44 6.28 4.29 12.26
N GLY A 45 5.00 4.68 12.15
CA GLY A 45 3.89 3.89 12.68
C GLY A 45 3.65 2.60 11.91
N PHE A 46 3.16 1.56 12.59
CA PHE A 46 2.74 0.31 11.97
C PHE A 46 1.22 0.18 12.03
N GLN A 47 0.62 -0.34 10.96
CA GLN A 47 -0.81 -0.59 10.90
C GLN A 47 -1.11 -1.84 10.10
N GLU A 48 -2.09 -2.63 10.53
CA GLU A 48 -2.55 -3.80 9.79
C GLU A 48 -3.26 -3.40 8.50
N VAL A 49 -2.97 -4.11 7.40
CA VAL A 49 -3.64 -3.84 6.12
C VAL A 49 -5.13 -4.13 6.16
N THR A 50 -5.54 -5.01 7.07
CA THR A 50 -6.94 -5.37 7.33
C THR A 50 -7.75 -4.22 7.93
N LEU A 51 -7.11 -3.36 8.72
CA LEU A 51 -7.72 -2.24 9.44
C LEU A 51 -7.66 -0.93 8.65
N ALA A 52 -6.72 -0.81 7.71
CA ALA A 52 -6.62 0.34 6.83
C ALA A 52 -7.82 0.43 5.88
N LYS A 53 -8.48 1.59 5.89
CA LYS A 53 -9.60 1.92 5.00
C LYS A 53 -9.09 2.80 3.87
N GLY A 54 -8.95 2.22 2.70
CA GLY A 54 -8.39 2.88 1.53
C GLY A 54 -8.31 1.94 0.34
N GLU A 55 -7.78 2.47 -0.75
CA GLU A 55 -7.49 1.70 -1.96
C GLU A 55 -6.00 1.39 -2.01
N TRP A 56 -5.70 0.24 -2.58
CA TRP A 56 -4.36 -0.32 -2.75
C TRP A 56 -4.06 -0.49 -4.23
N ALA A 57 -2.82 -0.29 -4.65
CA ALA A 57 -2.38 -0.65 -5.99
C ALA A 57 -0.94 -1.20 -5.96
N GLY A 58 -0.73 -2.37 -6.58
CA GLY A 58 0.57 -3.04 -6.56
C GLY A 58 0.44 -4.55 -6.82
N PRO A 59 1.51 -5.33 -6.60
CA PRO A 59 2.80 -4.93 -6.00
C PRO A 59 3.66 -4.05 -6.91
N ILE A 60 4.31 -3.04 -6.33
CA ILE A 60 5.32 -2.21 -6.99
C ILE A 60 6.61 -3.01 -7.01
N GLN A 61 7.15 -3.25 -8.20
CA GLN A 61 8.49 -3.83 -8.34
C GLN A 61 9.52 -2.75 -7.97
N PRO A 62 10.53 -3.07 -7.14
CA PRO A 62 11.65 -2.16 -6.95
C PRO A 62 12.30 -1.86 -8.31
N PRO A 63 12.83 -0.65 -8.53
CA PRO A 63 13.60 -0.39 -9.74
C PRO A 63 14.78 -1.37 -9.80
N GLU A 64 14.95 -2.01 -10.96
CA GLU A 64 16.15 -2.78 -11.27
C GLU A 64 17.35 -1.80 -11.37
N GLU A 65 18.49 -2.18 -10.79
CA GLU A 65 19.76 -1.40 -10.84
C GLU A 65 20.38 -1.35 -12.24
#